data_AF-A0AA39ZA79-F1
#
_entry.id   AF-A0AA39ZA79-F1
#
_cell.length_a   1.000
_cell.length_b   1.000
_cell.length_c   1.000
_cell.angle_alpha   90.00
_cell.angle_beta   90.00
_cell.angle_gamma   90.00
#
_symmetry.space_group_name_H-M   'P 1'
#
loop_
_entity.id
_entity.type
_entity.pdbx_description
1 polymer ?
#
loop_
_entity_poly.entity_id
_entity_poly.type
_entity_poly.pdbx_seq_one_letter_code
_entity_poly.pdbx_strand_id
1 'polypeptide(L)'
;MSQNYRGSGSFATFLIIGPVCFFLGILFASFPYDFPLLWSPDPITPLHISQIETHLRFMHAAPPLISRLLHIIITVGFLGFFTKLYRASESNILFDGGSLLLYLIAAGVYITNVVTPMNALAEQLEGERGGVEKFVHSGPLTGEVELTREESLRVLSASHTILAFVLVGVLVLQAGQWYAEKREREDYAAWVARGEPVEVMDDDEEGEKEREKEEREQEREEREQGEREEGKKDI
;
A
#
# COMPACT_ATOMS: atom_id res chain seq x y z
N MET A 1 1.49 23.42 -30.91
CA MET A 1 1.61 22.20 -30.08
C MET A 1 0.31 22.07 -29.28
N SER A 2 -0.44 20.98 -29.47
CA SER A 2 -1.89 20.94 -29.18
C SER A 2 -2.25 21.02 -27.70
N GLN A 3 -3.18 21.93 -27.41
CA GLN A 3 -3.84 22.26 -26.14
C GLN A 3 -4.63 21.12 -25.44
N ASN A 4 -4.45 19.85 -25.83
CA ASN A 4 -5.25 18.71 -25.33
C ASN A 4 -4.58 17.90 -24.20
N TYR A 5 -3.48 18.38 -23.63
CA TYR A 5 -2.64 17.58 -22.72
C TYR A 5 -3.08 17.56 -21.24
N ARG A 6 -4.33 17.93 -20.93
CA ARG A 6 -4.75 18.25 -19.54
C ARG A 6 -5.83 17.35 -18.91
N GLY A 7 -6.24 16.26 -19.55
CA GLY A 7 -7.36 15.44 -19.07
C GLY A 7 -7.02 14.08 -18.43
N SER A 8 -6.07 13.33 -19.01
CA SER A 8 -5.95 11.89 -18.71
C SER A 8 -5.26 11.58 -17.38
N GLY A 9 -4.27 12.38 -16.96
CA GLY A 9 -3.59 12.19 -15.67
C GLY A 9 -4.54 12.34 -14.48
N SER A 10 -5.41 13.36 -14.50
CA SER A 10 -6.41 13.58 -13.46
C SER A 10 -7.45 12.46 -13.40
N PHE A 11 -7.88 11.94 -14.55
CA PHE A 11 -8.84 10.83 -14.61
C PHE A 11 -8.23 9.51 -14.11
N ALA A 12 -7.01 9.17 -14.52
CA ALA A 12 -6.33 7.96 -14.07
C ALA A 12 -6.04 8.00 -12.55
N THR A 13 -5.61 9.16 -12.03
CA THR A 13 -5.46 9.36 -10.58
C THR A 13 -6.78 9.19 -9.84
N PHE A 14 -7.90 9.67 -10.38
CA PHE A 14 -9.23 9.44 -9.78
C PHE A 14 -9.63 7.96 -9.79
N LEU A 15 -9.31 7.24 -10.87
CA LEU A 15 -9.52 5.78 -10.97
C LEU A 15 -8.66 4.99 -9.97
N ILE A 16 -7.59 5.56 -9.42
CA ILE A 16 -6.78 4.95 -8.37
C ILE A 16 -7.30 5.35 -6.98
N ILE A 17 -7.47 6.65 -6.72
CA ILE A 17 -7.87 7.17 -5.40
C ILE A 17 -9.27 6.68 -5.02
N GLY A 18 -10.22 6.63 -5.97
CA GLY A 18 -11.59 6.17 -5.70
C GLY A 18 -11.64 4.76 -5.09
N PRO A 19 -11.11 3.74 -5.79
CA PRO A 19 -10.98 2.39 -5.25
C PRO A 19 -10.21 2.31 -3.93
N VAL A 20 -9.07 2.98 -3.81
CA VAL A 20 -8.24 2.94 -2.59
C VAL A 20 -8.99 3.51 -1.38
N CYS A 21 -9.64 4.66 -1.54
CA CYS A 21 -10.47 5.27 -0.50
C CYS A 21 -11.70 4.42 -0.14
N PHE A 22 -12.32 3.77 -1.12
CA PHE A 22 -13.45 2.87 -0.89
C PHE A 22 -13.02 1.66 -0.04
N PHE A 23 -11.91 1.00 -0.40
CA PHE A 23 -11.36 -0.10 0.39
C PHE A 23 -10.95 0.34 1.79
N LEU A 24 -10.31 1.50 1.91
CA LEU A 24 -9.95 2.05 3.21
C LEU A 24 -11.19 2.33 4.08
N GLY A 25 -12.28 2.79 3.47
CA GLY A 25 -13.56 2.96 4.16
C GLY A 25 -14.16 1.65 4.69
N ILE A 26 -14.03 0.56 3.93
CA ILE A 26 -14.46 -0.77 4.40
C ILE A 26 -13.61 -1.22 5.58
N LEU A 27 -12.27 -1.10 5.48
CA LEU A 27 -11.37 -1.45 6.59
C LEU A 27 -11.63 -0.58 7.83
N PHE A 28 -11.92 0.70 7.63
CA PHE A 28 -12.27 1.61 8.72
C PHE A 28 -13.59 1.22 9.39
N ALA A 29 -14.56 0.67 8.65
CA ALA A 29 -15.79 0.14 9.24
C ALA A 29 -15.56 -1.11 10.11
N SER A 30 -14.53 -1.90 9.78
CA SER A 30 -14.10 -3.08 10.57
C SER A 30 -13.19 -2.70 11.75
N PHE A 31 -12.55 -1.52 11.72
CA PHE A 31 -11.60 -1.06 12.74
C PHE A 31 -12.12 -1.12 14.19
N PRO A 32 -13.38 -0.76 14.53
CA PRO A 32 -13.88 -0.87 15.90
C PRO A 32 -13.88 -2.29 16.46
N TYR A 33 -13.98 -3.30 15.59
CA TYR A 33 -13.93 -4.72 15.95
C TYR A 33 -12.49 -5.23 16.05
N ASP A 34 -11.62 -4.71 15.19
CA ASP A 34 -10.21 -5.08 15.14
C ASP A 34 -9.41 -4.47 16.30
N PHE A 35 -9.77 -3.27 16.75
CA PHE A 35 -9.00 -2.52 17.75
C PHE A 35 -8.85 -3.24 19.11
N PRO A 36 -9.92 -3.75 19.73
CA PRO A 36 -9.81 -4.46 21.00
C PRO A 36 -9.00 -5.76 20.91
N LEU A 37 -8.93 -6.40 19.74
CA LEU A 37 -8.18 -7.65 19.56
C LEU A 37 -6.67 -7.46 19.55
N LEU A 38 -6.20 -6.32 19.06
CA LEU A 38 -4.78 -6.04 18.82
C LEU A 38 -4.15 -5.16 19.89
N TRP A 39 -4.89 -4.15 20.38
CA TRP A 39 -4.33 -3.10 21.24
C TRP A 39 -4.92 -3.03 22.64
N SER A 40 -5.93 -3.86 22.97
CA SER A 40 -6.46 -3.89 24.34
C SER A 40 -5.58 -4.73 25.27
N PRO A 41 -5.11 -4.18 26.40
CA PRO A 41 -4.39 -4.94 27.42
C PRO A 41 -5.31 -5.81 28.28
N ASP A 42 -6.62 -5.53 28.29
CA ASP A 42 -7.61 -6.28 29.04
C ASP A 42 -7.89 -7.65 28.41
N PRO A 43 -8.15 -8.70 29.22
CA PRO A 43 -8.48 -10.02 28.69
C PRO A 43 -9.72 -9.94 27.81
N ILE A 44 -9.67 -10.60 26.66
CA ILE A 44 -10.74 -10.56 25.66
C ILE A 44 -12.01 -11.10 26.32
N THR A 45 -13.01 -10.23 26.45
CA THR A 45 -14.30 -10.65 27.00
C THR A 45 -15.01 -11.56 25.99
N PRO A 46 -15.65 -12.67 26.42
CA PRO A 46 -16.40 -13.55 25.51
C PRO A 46 -17.47 -12.82 24.70
N LEU A 47 -18.01 -11.71 25.24
CA LEU A 47 -18.95 -10.84 24.54
C LEU A 47 -18.34 -10.20 23.28
N HIS A 48 -17.09 -9.72 23.32
CA HIS A 48 -16.42 -9.13 22.15
C HIS A 48 -16.23 -10.17 21.04
N ILE A 49 -15.85 -11.39 21.41
CA ILE A 49 -15.70 -12.51 20.47
C ILE A 49 -17.02 -12.79 19.76
N SER A 50 -18.13 -12.88 20.49
CA SER A 50 -19.46 -13.08 19.90
C SER A 50 -19.92 -11.95 18.97
N GLN A 51 -19.51 -10.71 19.23
CA GLN A 51 -19.83 -9.55 18.40
C GLN A 51 -19.07 -9.61 17.06
N ILE A 52 -17.78 -9.94 17.11
CA ILE A 52 -16.92 -10.11 15.94
C ILE A 52 -17.45 -11.25 15.06
N GLU A 53 -17.81 -12.38 15.65
CA GLU A 53 -18.44 -13.48 14.91
C GLU A 53 -19.76 -13.09 14.28
N THR A 54 -20.61 -12.35 14.99
CA THR A 54 -21.88 -11.90 14.44
C THR A 54 -21.64 -10.99 13.24
N HIS A 55 -20.64 -10.11 13.31
CA HIS A 55 -20.21 -9.28 12.20
C HIS A 55 -19.67 -10.12 11.02
N LEU A 56 -18.82 -11.11 11.28
CA LEU A 56 -18.26 -12.01 10.26
C LEU A 56 -19.33 -12.88 9.61
N ARG A 57 -20.27 -13.42 10.40
CA ARG A 57 -21.44 -14.17 9.90
C ARG A 57 -22.32 -13.27 9.03
N PHE A 58 -22.54 -12.02 9.44
CA PHE A 58 -23.28 -11.05 8.64
C PHE A 58 -22.57 -10.75 7.32
N MET A 59 -21.24 -10.59 7.35
CA MET A 59 -20.42 -10.35 6.15
C MET A 59 -20.40 -11.56 5.21
N HIS A 60 -20.35 -12.79 5.74
CA HIS A 60 -20.41 -14.00 4.92
C HIS A 60 -21.79 -14.27 4.34
N ALA A 61 -22.85 -14.08 5.16
CA ALA A 61 -24.22 -14.22 4.72
C ALA A 61 -24.64 -13.11 3.73
N ALA A 62 -23.81 -12.07 3.57
CA ALA A 62 -24.07 -11.03 2.61
C ALA A 62 -24.07 -11.60 1.19
N PRO A 63 -24.96 -11.12 0.29
CA PRO A 63 -25.04 -11.64 -1.06
C PRO A 63 -23.67 -11.59 -1.76
N PRO A 64 -23.33 -12.59 -2.60
CA PRO A 64 -22.04 -12.66 -3.31
C PRO A 64 -21.81 -11.49 -4.26
N LEU A 65 -22.81 -10.61 -4.43
CA LEU A 65 -22.72 -9.34 -5.12
C LEU A 65 -21.68 -8.40 -4.50
N ILE A 66 -21.53 -8.38 -3.17
CA ILE A 66 -20.55 -7.51 -2.49
C ILE A 66 -19.12 -7.94 -2.86
N SER A 67 -18.82 -9.24 -2.78
CA SER A 67 -17.52 -9.76 -3.18
C SER A 67 -17.21 -9.46 -4.65
N ARG A 68 -18.16 -9.66 -5.57
CA ARG A 68 -17.97 -9.32 -6.99
C ARG A 68 -17.69 -7.84 -7.21
N LEU A 69 -18.40 -6.96 -6.49
CA LEU A 69 -18.20 -5.52 -6.57
C LEU A 69 -16.81 -5.12 -6.08
N LEU A 70 -16.28 -5.75 -5.02
CA LEU A 70 -14.92 -5.51 -4.55
C LEU A 70 -13.87 -5.90 -5.61
N HIS A 71 -14.00 -7.07 -6.24
CA HIS A 71 -13.09 -7.48 -7.32
C HIS A 71 -13.15 -6.54 -8.53
N ILE A 72 -14.34 -6.04 -8.89
CA ILE A 72 -14.48 -5.02 -9.94
C ILE A 72 -13.73 -3.75 -9.55
N ILE A 73 -13.89 -3.27 -8.32
CA ILE A 73 -13.22 -2.05 -7.84
C ILE A 73 -11.69 -2.21 -7.81
N ILE A 74 -11.18 -3.38 -7.41
CA ILE A 74 -9.74 -3.71 -7.50
C ILE A 74 -9.27 -3.66 -8.95
N THR A 75 -10.03 -4.26 -9.86
CA THR A 75 -9.70 -4.27 -11.29
C THR A 75 -9.70 -2.85 -11.87
N VAL A 76 -10.63 -1.99 -11.45
CA VAL A 76 -10.67 -0.58 -11.83
C VAL A 76 -9.43 0.17 -11.31
N GLY A 77 -9.00 -0.11 -10.07
CA GLY A 77 -7.76 0.45 -9.52
C GLY A 77 -6.53 0.04 -10.33
N PHE A 78 -6.42 -1.24 -10.68
CA PHE A 78 -5.36 -1.74 -11.56
C PHE A 78 -5.39 -1.08 -12.94
N LEU A 79 -6.58 -0.92 -13.52
CA LEU A 79 -6.73 -0.22 -14.79
C LEU A 79 -6.23 1.23 -14.70
N GLY A 80 -6.50 1.92 -13.58
CA GLY A 80 -5.95 3.24 -13.29
C GLY A 80 -4.42 3.26 -13.36
N PHE A 81 -3.76 2.33 -12.66
CA PHE A 81 -2.29 2.23 -12.71
C PHE A 81 -1.76 1.88 -14.09
N PHE A 82 -2.38 0.93 -14.81
CA PHE A 82 -1.96 0.58 -16.17
C PHE A 82 -2.14 1.74 -17.15
N THR A 83 -3.20 2.54 -17.01
CA THR A 83 -3.39 3.73 -17.85
C THR A 83 -2.34 4.81 -17.60
N LYS A 84 -1.85 4.95 -16.36
CA LYS A 84 -0.71 5.82 -16.05
C LYS A 84 0.60 5.26 -16.60
N LEU A 85 0.84 3.95 -16.43
CA LEU A 85 2.07 3.30 -16.86
C LEU A 85 2.27 3.34 -18.39
N TYR A 86 1.18 3.33 -19.17
CA TYR A 86 1.24 3.43 -20.63
C TYR A 86 1.73 4.80 -21.14
N ARG A 87 1.81 5.81 -20.27
CA ARG A 87 2.30 7.15 -20.60
C ARG A 87 3.40 7.61 -19.66
N ALA A 88 4.39 6.74 -19.43
CA ALA A 88 5.55 7.01 -18.61
C ALA A 88 6.41 8.17 -19.19
N SER A 89 6.49 9.30 -18.47
CA SER A 89 7.67 10.18 -18.50
C SER A 89 8.64 9.70 -17.42
N GLU A 90 9.95 9.86 -17.60
CA GLU A 90 11.00 9.24 -16.76
C GLU A 90 10.82 9.52 -15.25
N SER A 91 10.47 10.75 -14.86
CA SER A 91 10.19 11.12 -13.45
C SER A 91 8.96 10.41 -12.84
N ASN A 92 7.95 10.07 -13.65
CA ASN A 92 6.73 9.43 -13.15
C ASN A 92 6.93 7.95 -12.80
N ILE A 93 7.98 7.29 -13.31
CA ILE A 93 8.20 5.84 -13.14
C ILE A 93 8.41 5.46 -11.67
N LEU A 94 9.15 6.26 -10.90
CA LEU A 94 9.44 5.95 -9.50
C LEU A 94 8.17 5.93 -8.65
N PHE A 95 7.32 6.95 -8.83
CA PHE A 95 6.10 7.08 -8.05
C PHE A 95 4.95 6.21 -8.56
N ASP A 96 4.75 6.09 -9.89
CA ASP A 96 3.72 5.22 -10.47
C ASP A 96 4.10 3.74 -10.31
N GLY A 97 5.38 3.39 -10.49
CA GLY A 97 5.89 2.04 -10.29
C GLY A 97 5.84 1.61 -8.82
N GLY A 98 6.26 2.48 -7.89
CA GLY A 98 6.20 2.21 -6.45
C GLY A 98 4.76 2.04 -5.94
N SER A 99 3.85 2.90 -6.40
CA SER A 99 2.43 2.79 -6.03
C SER A 99 1.73 1.58 -6.66
N LEU A 100 2.08 1.21 -7.90
CA LEU A 100 1.61 -0.04 -8.52
C LEU A 100 2.13 -1.28 -7.76
N LEU A 101 3.40 -1.30 -7.35
CA LEU A 101 3.98 -2.40 -6.57
C LEU A 101 3.29 -2.53 -5.21
N LEU A 102 3.09 -1.42 -4.50
CA LEU A 102 2.34 -1.43 -3.24
C LEU A 102 0.89 -1.89 -3.43
N TYR A 103 0.26 -1.49 -4.54
CA TYR A 103 -1.11 -1.93 -4.85
C TYR A 103 -1.17 -3.43 -5.18
N LEU A 104 -0.17 -3.98 -5.86
CA LEU A 104 -0.03 -5.43 -6.09
C LEU A 104 0.12 -6.20 -4.78
N ILE A 105 0.98 -5.71 -3.88
CA ILE A 105 1.16 -6.29 -2.55
C ILE A 105 -0.15 -6.23 -1.76
N ALA A 106 -0.85 -5.09 -1.80
CA ALA A 106 -2.15 -4.94 -1.16
C ALA A 106 -3.19 -5.93 -1.71
N ALA A 107 -3.26 -6.11 -3.03
CA ALA A 107 -4.16 -7.07 -3.66
C ALA A 107 -3.82 -8.52 -3.28
N GLY A 108 -2.54 -8.87 -3.24
CA GLY A 108 -2.07 -10.18 -2.79
C GLY A 108 -2.48 -10.46 -1.34
N VAL A 109 -2.17 -9.54 -0.43
CA VAL A 109 -2.54 -9.62 0.99
C VAL A 109 -4.05 -9.67 1.17
N TYR A 110 -4.82 -8.91 0.40
CA TYR A 110 -6.28 -8.98 0.44
C TYR A 110 -6.80 -10.38 0.08
N ILE A 111 -6.31 -10.99 -1.01
CA ILE A 111 -6.76 -12.31 -1.44
C ILE A 111 -6.32 -13.39 -0.43
N THR A 112 -5.06 -13.39 -0.03
CA THR A 112 -4.50 -14.47 0.80
C THR A 112 -4.84 -14.32 2.28
N ASN A 113 -4.86 -13.09 2.80
CA ASN A 113 -4.94 -12.84 4.25
C ASN A 113 -6.29 -12.27 4.70
N VAL A 114 -7.16 -11.85 3.77
CA VAL A 114 -8.53 -11.39 4.10
C VAL A 114 -9.56 -12.36 3.54
N VAL A 115 -9.58 -12.59 2.23
CA VAL A 115 -10.62 -13.42 1.59
C VAL A 115 -10.52 -14.89 2.01
N THR A 116 -9.32 -15.48 1.98
CA THR A 116 -9.13 -16.90 2.32
C THR A 116 -9.52 -17.21 3.77
N PRO A 117 -9.02 -16.47 4.80
CA PRO A 117 -9.40 -16.75 6.18
C PRO A 117 -10.87 -16.46 6.48
N MET A 118 -11.47 -15.45 5.83
CA MET A 118 -12.91 -15.17 5.98
C MET A 118 -13.78 -16.31 5.44
N ASN A 119 -13.47 -16.84 4.25
CA ASN A 119 -14.21 -17.97 3.68
C ASN A 119 -14.03 -19.24 4.53
N ALA A 120 -12.80 -19.51 4.98
CA ALA A 120 -12.51 -20.65 5.85
C ALA A 120 -13.26 -20.56 7.19
N LEU A 121 -13.20 -19.40 7.85
CA LEU A 121 -13.91 -19.16 9.11
C LEU A 121 -15.43 -19.28 8.92
N ALA A 122 -15.96 -18.81 7.80
CA ALA A 122 -17.38 -18.85 7.58
C ALA A 122 -17.93 -20.24 7.23
N GLU A 123 -17.22 -21.01 6.40
CA GLU A 123 -17.54 -22.42 6.15
C GLU A 123 -17.51 -23.22 7.47
N GLN A 124 -16.59 -22.88 8.37
CA GLN A 124 -16.52 -23.49 9.71
C GLN A 124 -17.65 -23.05 10.65
N LEU A 125 -18.07 -21.78 10.63
CA LEU A 125 -19.21 -21.30 11.41
C LEU A 125 -20.54 -21.91 10.93
N GLU A 126 -20.67 -22.25 9.66
CA GLU A 126 -21.78 -23.07 9.13
C GLU A 126 -21.59 -24.56 9.49
N GLY A 127 -20.34 -25.02 9.49
CA GLY A 127 -19.89 -26.35 9.89
C GLY A 127 -19.95 -26.63 11.39
N GLU A 128 -20.18 -25.65 12.28
CA GLU A 128 -20.39 -25.81 13.73
C GLU A 128 -21.65 -26.63 14.09
N ARG A 129 -22.38 -27.19 13.10
CA ARG A 129 -23.16 -28.43 13.30
C ARG A 129 -22.30 -29.70 13.48
N GLY A 130 -20.96 -29.60 13.44
CA GLY A 130 -20.01 -30.71 13.43
C GLY A 130 -18.59 -30.35 13.89
N GLY A 131 -18.45 -29.85 15.12
CA GLY A 131 -17.30 -30.06 16.02
C GLY A 131 -15.86 -30.11 15.49
N VAL A 132 -15.32 -29.03 14.92
CA VAL A 132 -13.87 -28.86 14.73
C VAL A 132 -13.41 -27.52 15.32
N GLU A 133 -12.77 -27.55 16.49
CA GLU A 133 -12.23 -26.39 17.23
C GLU A 133 -10.96 -25.76 16.62
N LYS A 134 -10.46 -26.27 15.49
CA LYS A 134 -9.10 -26.01 15.02
C LYS A 134 -9.10 -25.22 13.71
N PHE A 135 -8.43 -24.08 13.73
CA PHE A 135 -8.24 -23.23 12.55
C PHE A 135 -6.99 -23.66 11.81
N VAL A 136 -7.09 -23.94 10.51
CA VAL A 136 -5.90 -24.19 9.68
C VAL A 136 -5.61 -22.91 8.90
N HIS A 137 -4.69 -22.10 9.41
CA HIS A 137 -4.24 -20.93 8.66
C HIS A 137 -3.15 -21.37 7.66
N SER A 138 -3.51 -21.44 6.37
CA SER A 138 -2.54 -21.68 5.29
C SER A 138 -2.02 -20.36 4.74
N GLY A 139 -0.87 -19.91 5.25
CA GLY A 139 -0.18 -18.74 4.71
C GLY A 139 0.80 -19.14 3.60
N PRO A 140 1.03 -18.30 2.56
CA PRO A 140 2.01 -18.59 1.50
C PRO A 140 3.45 -18.83 1.99
N LEU A 141 3.77 -18.37 3.21
CA LEU A 141 5.11 -18.42 3.82
C LEU A 141 5.19 -19.27 5.10
N THR A 142 4.06 -19.63 5.71
CA THR A 142 4.01 -20.19 7.08
C THR A 142 3.56 -21.65 7.17
N GLY A 143 3.09 -22.27 6.08
CA GLY A 143 2.56 -23.64 6.09
C GLY A 143 1.20 -23.75 6.79
N GLU A 144 0.69 -24.98 6.96
CA GLU A 144 -0.54 -25.26 7.73
C GLU A 144 -0.24 -25.12 9.23
N VAL A 145 -0.73 -24.03 9.85
CA VAL A 145 -0.63 -23.82 11.30
C VAL A 145 -2.00 -23.97 11.94
N GLU A 146 -2.10 -24.89 12.90
CA GLU A 146 -3.28 -25.03 13.75
C GLU A 146 -3.34 -23.85 14.75
N LEU A 147 -4.30 -22.96 14.56
CA LEU A 147 -4.57 -21.82 15.43
C LEU A 147 -5.83 -22.07 16.27
N THR A 148 -5.87 -21.48 17.46
CA THR A 148 -7.11 -21.33 18.20
C THR A 148 -8.01 -20.28 17.53
N ARG A 149 -9.29 -20.32 17.88
CA ARG A 149 -10.29 -19.31 17.47
C ARG A 149 -9.87 -17.89 17.82
N GLU A 150 -9.30 -17.78 19.00
CA GLU A 150 -8.58 -16.63 19.58
C GLU A 150 -7.66 -15.96 18.58
N GLU A 151 -6.68 -16.77 18.20
CA GLU A 151 -5.52 -16.40 17.40
C GLU A 151 -5.91 -16.13 15.95
N SER A 152 -6.89 -16.85 15.41
CA SER A 152 -7.33 -16.68 14.03
C SER A 152 -8.04 -15.34 13.82
N LEU A 153 -8.86 -14.91 14.78
CA LEU A 153 -9.49 -13.59 14.76
C LEU A 153 -8.44 -12.47 14.90
N ARG A 154 -7.41 -12.67 15.74
CA ARG A 154 -6.30 -11.73 15.86
C ARG A 154 -5.49 -11.61 14.57
N VAL A 155 -5.20 -12.72 13.89
CA VAL A 155 -4.45 -12.73 12.63
C VAL A 155 -5.24 -12.03 11.51
N LEU A 156 -6.56 -12.26 11.45
CA LEU A 156 -7.44 -11.57 10.49
C LEU A 156 -7.44 -10.05 10.74
N SER A 157 -7.63 -9.64 12.00
CA SER A 157 -7.60 -8.22 12.41
C SER A 157 -6.25 -7.56 12.13
N ALA A 158 -5.14 -8.26 12.40
CA ALA A 158 -3.80 -7.78 12.07
C ALA A 158 -3.65 -7.57 10.55
N SER A 159 -4.22 -8.47 9.74
CA SER A 159 -4.17 -8.39 8.28
C SER A 159 -4.95 -7.18 7.75
N HIS A 160 -6.12 -6.86 8.30
CA HIS A 160 -6.86 -5.63 7.97
C HIS A 160 -6.04 -4.37 8.28
N THR A 161 -5.36 -4.36 9.43
CA THR A 161 -4.52 -3.25 9.87
C THR A 161 -3.33 -3.03 8.93
N ILE A 162 -2.61 -4.11 8.58
CA ILE A 162 -1.49 -4.05 7.63
C ILE A 162 -1.99 -3.57 6.27
N LEU A 163 -3.11 -4.08 5.79
CA LEU A 163 -3.70 -3.67 4.51
C LEU A 163 -4.06 -2.18 4.51
N ALA A 164 -4.58 -1.65 5.62
CA ALA A 164 -4.88 -0.23 5.77
C ALA A 164 -3.61 0.63 5.65
N PHE A 165 -2.50 0.24 6.29
CA PHE A 165 -1.22 0.95 6.17
C PHE A 165 -0.68 0.94 4.74
N VAL A 166 -0.75 -0.20 4.04
CA VAL A 166 -0.28 -0.31 2.65
C VAL A 166 -1.12 0.59 1.73
N LEU A 167 -2.44 0.59 1.89
CA LEU A 167 -3.34 1.45 1.10
C LEU A 167 -3.13 2.94 1.39
N VAL A 168 -2.87 3.32 2.64
CA VAL A 168 -2.46 4.69 2.99
C VAL A 168 -1.13 5.04 2.32
N GLY A 169 -0.17 4.12 2.28
CA GLY A 169 1.08 4.29 1.53
C GLY A 169 0.86 4.60 0.06
N VAL A 170 -0.09 3.91 -0.58
CA VAL A 170 -0.50 4.23 -1.97
C VAL A 170 -1.04 5.65 -2.07
N LEU A 171 -1.91 6.10 -1.15
CA LEU A 171 -2.43 7.47 -1.16
C LEU A 171 -1.33 8.52 -0.95
N VAL A 172 -0.38 8.25 -0.06
CA VAL A 172 0.76 9.15 0.20
C VAL A 172 1.62 9.30 -1.06
N LEU A 173 1.91 8.21 -1.78
CA LEU A 173 2.65 8.29 -3.04
C LEU A 173 1.87 9.04 -4.12
N GLN A 174 0.57 8.80 -4.25
CA GLN A 174 -0.27 9.53 -5.22
C GLN A 174 -0.36 11.03 -4.87
N ALA A 175 -0.39 11.39 -3.59
CA ALA A 175 -0.32 12.78 -3.14
C ALA A 175 1.06 13.40 -3.39
N GLY A 176 2.13 12.62 -3.21
CA GLY A 176 3.51 13.01 -3.52
C GLY A 176 3.68 13.35 -5.01
N GLN A 177 3.14 12.53 -5.90
CA GLN A 177 3.10 12.82 -7.34
C GLN A 177 2.36 14.11 -7.64
N TRP A 178 1.18 14.30 -7.04
CA TRP A 178 0.41 15.52 -7.24
C TRP A 178 1.18 16.76 -6.79
N TYR A 179 1.93 16.65 -5.69
CA TYR A 179 2.78 17.74 -5.19
C TYR A 179 3.96 18.03 -6.12
N ALA A 180 4.65 16.98 -6.60
CA ALA A 180 5.74 17.10 -7.56
C ALA A 180 5.26 17.73 -8.89
N GLU A 181 4.18 17.20 -9.48
CA GLU A 181 3.58 17.75 -10.69
C GLU A 181 3.10 19.20 -10.50
N LYS A 182 2.64 19.56 -9.29
CA LYS A 182 2.20 20.92 -9.01
C LYS A 182 3.39 21.88 -8.99
N ARG A 183 4.51 21.50 -8.37
CA ARG A 183 5.73 22.31 -8.33
C ARG A 183 6.30 22.52 -9.73
N GLU A 184 6.43 21.46 -10.54
CA GLU A 184 6.87 21.56 -11.94
C GLU A 184 6.00 22.53 -12.77
N ARG A 185 4.68 22.53 -12.54
CA ARG A 185 3.77 23.46 -13.22
C ARG A 185 3.97 24.92 -12.80
N GLU A 186 4.25 25.16 -11.52
CA GLU A 186 4.53 26.50 -10.99
C GLU A 186 5.87 27.01 -11.52
N ASP A 187 6.90 26.16 -11.53
CA ASP A 187 8.23 26.47 -12.06
C ASP A 187 8.18 26.76 -13.58
N TYR A 188 7.46 25.94 -14.35
CA TYR A 188 7.23 26.17 -15.78
C TYR A 188 6.47 27.48 -16.03
N ALA A 189 5.44 27.80 -15.22
CA ALA A 189 4.69 29.04 -15.38
C ALA A 189 5.54 30.28 -15.07
N ALA A 190 6.39 30.20 -14.05
CA ALA A 190 7.35 31.25 -13.73
C ALA A 190 8.41 31.42 -14.83
N TRP A 191 8.87 30.31 -15.42
CA TRP A 191 9.80 30.30 -16.55
C TRP A 191 9.18 30.92 -17.82
N VAL A 192 7.95 30.55 -18.20
CA VAL A 192 7.21 31.17 -19.31
C VAL A 192 7.04 32.68 -19.09
N ALA A 193 6.76 33.10 -17.85
CA ALA A 193 6.61 34.51 -17.51
C ALA A 193 7.93 35.31 -17.63
N ARG A 194 9.09 34.65 -17.54
CA ARG A 194 10.42 35.28 -17.69
C ARG A 194 10.87 35.40 -19.15
N GLY A 195 10.26 34.69 -20.10
CA GLY A 195 10.51 34.84 -21.54
C GLY A 195 11.87 34.31 -22.03
N GLU A 196 12.55 33.48 -21.24
CA GLU A 196 13.81 32.82 -21.61
C GLU A 196 13.55 31.64 -22.58
N PRO A 197 14.47 31.28 -23.49
CA PRO A 197 14.35 30.11 -24.35
C PRO A 197 14.39 28.80 -23.54
N VAL A 198 13.73 27.75 -24.05
CA VAL A 198 13.56 26.47 -23.33
C VAL A 198 14.92 25.77 -23.21
N GLU A 199 15.62 25.97 -22.11
CA GLU A 199 16.52 24.95 -21.58
C GLU A 199 15.67 24.05 -20.69
N VAL A 200 15.48 22.81 -21.13
CA VAL A 200 14.96 21.76 -20.27
C VAL A 200 16.04 21.54 -19.22
N MET A 201 15.88 22.12 -18.04
CA MET A 201 16.64 21.68 -16.86
C MET A 201 16.06 20.31 -16.51
N ASP A 202 16.71 19.26 -16.99
CA ASP A 202 16.39 17.89 -16.60
C ASP A 202 16.72 17.73 -15.11
N ASP A 203 15.72 17.42 -14.29
CA ASP A 203 15.90 17.11 -12.86
C ASP A 203 16.89 15.93 -12.64
N ASP A 204 17.11 15.11 -13.68
CA ASP A 204 18.10 14.04 -13.71
C ASP A 204 19.54 14.57 -13.56
N GLU A 205 19.86 15.76 -14.08
CA GLU A 205 21.19 16.37 -13.90
C GLU A 205 21.43 16.83 -12.46
N GLU A 206 20.39 17.25 -11.74
CA GLU A 206 20.52 17.68 -10.34
C GLU A 206 20.65 16.45 -9.42
N GLY A 207 19.88 15.39 -9.69
CA GLY A 207 19.97 14.11 -8.99
C GLY A 207 21.28 13.35 -9.23
N GLU A 208 21.82 13.35 -10.46
CA GLU A 208 23.16 12.80 -10.73
C GLU A 208 24.25 13.61 -10.04
N LYS A 209 24.15 14.96 -10.03
CA LYS A 209 25.11 15.82 -9.34
C LYS A 209 25.08 15.61 -7.82
N GLU A 210 23.91 15.40 -7.22
CA GLU A 210 23.83 15.06 -5.79
C GLU A 210 24.41 13.68 -5.48
N ARG A 211 24.13 12.66 -6.31
CA ARG A 211 24.69 11.30 -6.13
C ARG A 211 26.20 11.26 -6.32
N GLU A 212 26.73 11.93 -7.34
CA GLU A 212 28.18 12.05 -7.54
C GLU A 212 28.84 12.78 -6.36
N LYS A 213 28.15 13.76 -5.76
CA LYS A 213 28.67 14.51 -4.63
C LYS A 213 28.68 13.66 -3.35
N GLU A 214 27.63 12.87 -3.12
CA GLU A 214 27.58 11.91 -2.01
C GLU A 214 28.63 10.80 -2.16
N GLU A 215 28.83 10.25 -3.37
CA GLU A 215 29.88 9.25 -3.63
C GLU A 215 31.28 9.82 -3.43
N ARG A 216 31.54 11.06 -3.89
CA ARG A 216 32.82 11.75 -3.67
C ARG A 216 33.07 12.08 -2.21
N GLU A 217 32.02 12.40 -1.44
CA GLU A 217 32.13 12.61 0.01
C GLU A 217 32.44 11.29 0.73
N GLN A 218 31.78 10.19 0.36
CA GLN A 218 32.06 8.85 0.91
C GLN A 218 33.49 8.36 0.59
N GLU A 219 33.94 8.47 -0.66
CA GLU A 219 35.32 8.10 -1.02
C GLU A 219 36.36 8.94 -0.27
N ARG A 220 36.04 10.20 0.02
CA ARG A 220 36.92 11.09 0.78
C ARG A 220 36.97 10.70 2.25
N GLU A 221 35.84 10.33 2.84
CA GLU A 221 35.78 9.82 4.22
C GLU A 221 36.49 8.47 4.37
N GLU A 222 36.40 7.57 3.38
CA GLU A 222 37.13 6.29 3.39
C GLU A 222 38.65 6.49 3.28
N ARG A 223 39.12 7.43 2.44
CA ARG A 223 40.54 7.77 2.34
C ARG A 223 41.06 8.40 3.64
N GLU A 224 40.28 9.30 4.25
CA GLU A 224 40.64 9.93 5.53
C GLU A 224 40.63 8.92 6.70
N GLN A 225 39.81 7.86 6.64
CA GLN A 225 39.86 6.75 7.62
C GLN A 225 41.06 5.81 7.38
N GLY A 226 41.37 5.47 6.13
CA GLY A 226 42.53 4.65 5.78
C GLY A 226 43.86 5.28 6.21
N GLU A 227 44.02 6.59 6.02
CA GLU A 227 45.22 7.32 6.45
C GLU A 227 45.34 7.41 7.98
N ARG A 228 44.23 7.42 8.73
CA ARG A 228 44.22 7.37 10.20
C ARG A 228 44.58 5.99 10.75
N GLU A 229 44.28 4.93 10.02
CA GLU A 229 44.67 3.56 10.39
C GLU A 229 46.14 3.26 10.08
N GLU A 230 46.69 3.80 8.99
CA GLU A 230 48.12 3.68 8.67
C GLU A 230 48.99 4.52 9.60
N GLY A 231 48.58 5.76 9.92
CA GLY A 231 49.32 6.63 10.86
C GLY A 231 49.37 6.12 12.31
N LYS A 232 48.57 5.11 12.66
CA LYS A 232 48.57 4.48 14.00
C LYS A 232 49.45 3.22 14.08
N LYS A 233 49.99 2.75 12.96
CA LYS A 233 50.95 1.61 12.92
C LYS A 233 52.42 2.03 13.07
N ASP A 234 52.71 3.33 12.95
CA ASP A 234 54.08 3.88 12.99
C ASP A 234 54.46 4.56 14.33
N ILE A 235 53.73 4.27 15.42
CA ILE A 235 54.13 4.62 16.81
C ILE A 235 54.31 3.36 17.65
#